data_AF-A0A662A7B4-F1
#
_entry.id   AF-A0A662A7B4-F1
#
_cell.length_a   1.000
_cell.length_b   1.000
_cell.length_c   1.000
_cell.angle_alpha   90.00
_cell.angle_beta   90.00
_cell.angle_gamma   90.00
#
_symmetry.space_group_name_H-M   'P 1'
#
loop_
_entity.id
_entity.type
_entity.pdbx_description
1 polymer ?
#
loop_
_entity_poly.entity_id
_entity_poly.type
_entity_poly.pdbx_seq_one_letter_code
_entity_poly.pdbx_strand_id
1 'polypeptide(L)'
;MENLTQNIINEMVEKKGFWYNQKNLRKDLTSVAELLQVKYDKRIELLTEKYEKQSNEHFEERKHLKIVNNTLMEEIKQLKGGFKDGKCPVCGQVTKTYKRNIYFNMVKPLIDLYKKTANNKTDSEGYVSIHDIKDYANSGFAKLQMWGFIDAKPSTNPKVKRTSGEWRITKEGKEFVEGKRKAIKYMLVRNNRVVGERGNMLSINEIDKKFVYSEIFKS
;
A
#
# COMPACT_ATOMS: atom_id res chain seq x y z
N MET A 1 7.27 -0.70 22.26
CA MET A 1 6.92 0.21 21.14
C MET A 1 5.58 -0.10 20.49
N GLU A 2 5.13 -1.36 20.45
CA GLU A 2 3.81 -1.75 19.88
C GLU A 2 2.63 -1.00 20.53
N ASN A 3 2.66 -0.77 21.83
CA ASN A 3 1.61 -0.04 22.55
C ASN A 3 1.43 1.43 22.10
N LEU A 4 2.53 2.10 21.70
CA LEU A 4 2.47 3.52 21.32
C LEU A 4 1.85 3.71 19.93
N THR A 5 2.19 2.82 19.01
CA THR A 5 1.67 2.85 17.63
C THR A 5 0.18 2.55 17.62
N GLN A 6 -0.25 1.57 18.41
CA GLN A 6 -1.67 1.21 18.53
C GLN A 6 -2.49 2.33 19.18
N ASN A 7 -1.95 3.01 20.20
CA ASN A 7 -2.62 4.16 20.82
C ASN A 7 -2.80 5.34 19.86
N ILE A 8 -1.81 5.63 19.01
CA ILE A 8 -1.90 6.72 18.02
C ILE A 8 -2.94 6.39 16.95
N ILE A 9 -2.99 5.14 16.49
CA ILE A 9 -4.01 4.69 15.55
C ILE A 9 -5.41 4.83 16.16
N ASN A 10 -5.60 4.42 17.42
CA ASN A 10 -6.88 4.53 18.11
C ASN A 10 -7.33 5.99 18.29
N GLU A 11 -6.41 6.88 18.68
CA GLU A 11 -6.69 8.31 18.90
C GLU A 11 -7.05 9.03 17.59
N MET A 12 -6.42 8.65 16.46
CA MET A 12 -6.75 9.18 15.14
C MET A 12 -8.11 8.68 14.64
N VAL A 13 -8.46 7.42 14.95
CA VAL A 13 -9.77 6.84 14.64
C VAL A 13 -10.88 7.52 15.45
N GLU A 14 -10.63 7.84 16.72
CA GLU A 14 -11.57 8.61 17.55
C GLU A 14 -11.77 10.05 17.04
N LYS A 15 -10.68 10.78 16.74
CA LYS A 15 -10.76 12.19 16.32
C LYS A 15 -11.34 12.40 14.93
N LYS A 16 -11.16 11.46 14.00
CA LYS A 16 -11.59 11.61 12.59
C LYS A 16 -12.78 10.72 12.20
N GLY A 17 -13.30 9.93 13.14
CA GLY A 17 -14.42 9.02 12.92
C GLY A 17 -14.05 7.71 12.20
N PHE A 18 -14.90 6.69 12.39
CA PHE A 18 -14.66 5.30 12.00
C PHE A 18 -14.47 5.05 10.48
N TRP A 19 -14.85 6.01 9.62
CA TRP A 19 -14.79 5.90 8.15
C TRP A 19 -13.43 6.30 7.53
N TYR A 20 -12.36 6.30 8.32
CA TYR A 20 -11.03 6.66 7.84
C TYR A 20 -10.35 5.50 7.08
N ASN A 21 -10.52 5.48 5.75
CA ASN A 21 -9.96 4.44 4.86
C ASN A 21 -8.41 4.49 4.81
N GLN A 22 -7.73 3.32 4.79
CA GLN A 22 -6.26 3.19 4.72
C GLN A 22 -5.58 3.97 3.57
N LYS A 23 -6.30 4.27 2.48
CA LYS A 23 -5.80 5.14 1.39
C LYS A 23 -5.61 6.60 1.84
N ASN A 24 -6.43 7.12 2.75
CA ASN A 24 -6.29 8.47 3.32
C ASN A 24 -5.20 8.55 4.41
N LEU A 25 -4.93 7.43 5.09
CA LEU A 25 -3.82 7.33 6.04
C LEU A 25 -2.46 7.68 5.42
N ARG A 26 -2.27 7.47 4.10
CA ARG A 26 -1.03 7.82 3.38
C ARG A 26 -0.86 9.30 3.11
N LYS A 27 -1.94 10.03 2.80
CA LYS A 27 -1.89 11.50 2.68
C LYS A 27 -1.68 12.14 4.06
N ASP A 28 -2.12 11.45 5.11
CA ASP A 28 -1.91 11.79 6.50
C ASP A 28 -0.66 11.14 7.13
N LEU A 29 0.21 10.45 6.37
CA LEU A 29 1.47 9.95 6.96
C LEU A 29 2.36 11.10 7.42
N THR A 30 2.24 12.26 6.76
CA THR A 30 2.85 13.51 7.21
C THR A 30 2.27 13.94 8.56
N SER A 31 0.95 13.88 8.74
CA SER A 31 0.31 14.23 10.02
C SER A 31 0.54 13.18 11.12
N VAL A 32 0.70 11.90 10.78
CA VAL A 32 1.17 10.86 11.71
C VAL A 32 2.62 11.11 12.12
N ALA A 33 3.49 11.46 11.17
CA ALA A 33 4.88 11.79 11.44
C ALA A 33 5.00 13.08 12.27
N GLU A 34 4.20 14.10 12.00
CA GLU A 34 4.10 15.33 12.78
C GLU A 34 3.57 15.06 14.19
N LEU A 35 2.52 14.23 14.35
CA LEU A 35 2.01 13.84 15.66
C LEU A 35 3.02 13.01 16.46
N LEU A 36 3.75 12.11 15.79
CA LEU A 36 4.84 11.37 16.41
C LEU A 36 5.98 12.31 16.81
N GLN A 37 6.34 13.28 15.97
CA GLN A 37 7.35 14.29 16.25
C GLN A 37 6.95 15.12 17.45
N VAL A 38 5.72 15.67 17.49
CA VAL A 38 5.20 16.46 18.63
C VAL A 38 5.19 15.64 19.93
N LYS A 39 4.78 14.37 19.89
CA LYS A 39 4.82 13.51 21.09
C LYS A 39 6.26 13.19 21.51
N TYR A 40 7.17 13.02 20.56
CA TYR A 40 8.60 12.84 20.85
C TYR A 40 9.21 14.08 21.47
N ASP A 41 8.98 15.26 20.87
CA ASP A 41 9.49 16.54 21.35
C ASP A 41 8.98 16.81 22.77
N LYS A 42 7.68 16.57 23.03
CA LYS A 42 7.10 16.71 24.37
C LYS A 42 7.67 15.70 25.38
N ARG A 43 7.97 14.47 24.94
CA ARG A 43 8.64 13.48 25.80
C ARG A 43 10.09 13.88 26.08
N ILE A 44 10.80 14.42 25.10
CA ILE A 44 12.16 14.95 25.27
C ILE A 44 12.14 16.14 26.23
N GLU A 45 11.18 17.05 26.10
CA GLU A 45 10.99 18.19 27.01
C GLU A 45 10.74 17.72 28.44
N LEU A 46 9.78 16.82 28.67
CA LEU A 46 9.48 16.25 29.99
C LEU A 46 10.67 15.50 30.60
N LEU A 47 11.43 14.76 29.79
CA LEU A 47 12.65 14.10 30.26
C LEU A 47 13.70 15.16 30.61
N THR A 48 13.89 16.17 29.76
CA THR A 48 14.87 17.24 29.99
C THR A 48 14.56 18.00 31.28
N GLU A 49 13.32 18.41 31.52
CA GLU A 49 12.89 19.05 32.78
C GLU A 49 13.10 18.15 34.01
N LYS A 50 12.77 16.85 33.89
CA LYS A 50 13.00 15.88 34.96
C LYS A 50 14.48 15.72 35.28
N TYR A 51 15.33 15.70 34.26
CA TYR A 51 16.78 15.51 34.36
C TYR A 51 17.55 16.78 34.75
N GLU A 52 17.06 17.98 34.42
CA GLU A 52 17.61 19.25 34.90
C GLU A 52 17.40 19.45 36.40
N LYS A 53 16.30 18.92 36.94
CA LYS A 53 16.04 18.91 38.40
C LYS A 53 16.88 17.89 39.17
N GLN A 54 17.50 16.93 38.49
CA GLN A 54 18.39 15.92 39.07
C GLN A 54 19.84 16.17 38.60
N SER A 55 20.48 17.21 39.14
CA SER A 55 21.83 17.58 38.73
C SER A 55 22.92 16.68 39.33
N ASN A 56 23.91 16.36 38.49
CA ASN A 56 25.17 15.64 38.68
C ASN A 56 25.20 14.11 38.60
N GLU A 57 24.21 13.34 39.06
CA GLU A 57 24.25 11.86 38.91
C GLU A 57 23.84 11.35 37.52
N HIS A 58 23.20 12.18 36.69
CA HIS A 58 22.63 11.74 35.40
C HIS A 58 23.45 12.11 34.15
N PHE A 59 24.71 12.52 34.30
CA PHE A 59 25.57 12.81 33.14
C PHE A 59 25.77 11.58 32.24
N GLU A 60 26.03 10.41 32.83
CA GLU A 60 26.19 9.15 32.07
C GLU A 60 24.88 8.66 31.45
N GLU A 61 23.73 8.88 32.09
CA GLU A 61 22.41 8.57 31.50
C GLU A 61 22.10 9.44 30.28
N ARG A 62 22.43 10.74 30.32
CA ARG A 62 22.28 11.63 29.16
C ARG A 62 23.16 11.20 28.00
N LYS A 63 24.38 10.72 28.28
CA LYS A 63 25.30 10.18 27.27
C LYS A 63 24.73 8.91 26.62
N HIS A 64 24.17 8.00 27.42
CA HIS A 64 23.49 6.80 26.92
C HIS A 64 22.27 7.12 26.05
N LEU A 65 21.39 8.03 26.47
CA LEU A 65 20.22 8.46 25.71
C LEU A 65 20.60 9.09 24.36
N LYS A 66 21.67 9.90 24.34
CA LYS A 66 22.18 10.50 23.10
C LYS A 66 22.71 9.45 22.12
N ILE A 67 23.39 8.42 22.62
CA ILE A 67 23.85 7.28 21.80
C ILE A 67 22.65 6.53 21.22
N VAL A 68 21.65 6.19 22.04
CA VAL A 68 20.44 5.47 21.59
C VAL A 68 19.68 6.28 20.53
N ASN A 69 19.51 7.59 20.72
CA ASN A 69 18.85 8.45 19.75
C ASN A 69 19.62 8.55 18.43
N ASN A 70 20.95 8.66 18.48
CA ASN A 70 21.77 8.70 17.27
C ASN A 70 21.66 7.38 16.48
N THR A 71 21.74 6.23 17.16
CA THR A 71 21.54 4.92 16.52
C THR A 71 20.16 4.80 15.89
N LEU A 72 19.10 5.20 16.60
CA LEU A 72 17.73 5.16 16.09
C LEU A 72 17.54 6.08 14.87
N MET A 73 18.16 7.26 14.88
CA MET A 73 18.08 8.21 13.76
C MET A 73 18.84 7.73 12.53
N GLU A 74 19.98 7.06 12.71
CA GLU A 74 20.69 6.40 11.61
C GLU A 74 19.89 5.23 11.04
N GLU A 75 19.24 4.43 11.89
CA GLU A 75 18.30 3.39 11.45
C GLU A 75 17.15 4.02 10.65
N ILE A 76 16.47 5.05 11.16
CA ILE A 76 15.41 5.77 10.44
C ILE A 76 15.90 6.32 9.10
N LYS A 77 17.13 6.83 9.05
CA LYS A 77 17.73 7.32 7.81
C LYS A 77 17.98 6.18 6.81
N GLN A 78 18.44 5.02 7.27
CA GLN A 78 18.56 3.81 6.43
C GLN A 78 17.17 3.30 5.98
N LEU A 79 16.15 3.39 6.83
CA LEU A 79 14.75 3.09 6.47
C LEU A 79 14.25 4.04 5.36
N LYS A 80 14.58 5.33 5.45
CA LYS A 80 14.20 6.37 4.47
C LYS A 80 14.96 6.26 3.15
N GLY A 81 16.21 5.80 3.16
CA GLY A 81 17.03 5.56 1.95
C GLY A 81 16.54 4.41 1.07
N GLY A 82 15.50 3.70 1.50
CA GLY A 82 14.97 2.50 0.87
C GLY A 82 15.84 1.30 1.20
N PHE A 83 15.28 0.31 1.90
CA PHE A 83 16.02 -0.92 2.15
C PHE A 83 16.49 -1.54 0.82
N LYS A 84 17.80 -1.69 0.67
CA LYS A 84 18.37 -2.58 -0.34
C LYS A 84 17.94 -4.01 0.00
N ASP A 85 17.83 -4.86 -1.02
CA ASP A 85 17.57 -6.28 -0.80
C ASP A 85 18.61 -6.84 0.19
N GLY A 86 18.16 -7.58 1.20
CA GLY A 86 19.03 -7.98 2.31
C GLY A 86 18.25 -8.36 3.58
N LYS A 87 19.00 -8.71 4.65
CA LYS A 87 18.41 -8.99 5.96
C LYS A 87 17.94 -7.69 6.62
N CYS A 88 16.71 -7.69 7.10
CA CYS A 88 16.20 -6.63 7.96
C CYS A 88 17.09 -6.53 9.21
N PRO A 89 17.65 -5.36 9.55
CA PRO A 89 18.50 -5.23 10.73
C PRO A 89 17.73 -5.45 12.04
N VAL A 90 16.41 -5.24 12.04
CA VAL A 90 15.57 -5.34 13.25
C VAL A 90 15.21 -6.79 13.58
N CYS A 91 14.77 -7.57 12.59
CA CYS A 91 14.25 -8.93 12.81
C CYS A 91 15.06 -10.02 12.10
N GLY A 92 16.13 -9.67 11.39
CA GLY A 92 16.93 -10.61 10.60
C GLY A 92 16.25 -11.18 9.35
N GLN A 93 14.96 -10.90 9.12
CA GLN A 93 14.21 -11.45 7.98
C GLN A 93 14.79 -10.96 6.66
N VAL A 94 15.05 -11.89 5.73
CA VAL A 94 15.49 -11.54 4.38
C VAL A 94 14.34 -10.85 3.64
N THR A 95 14.57 -9.60 3.25
CA THR A 95 13.66 -8.82 2.43
C THR A 95 14.17 -8.81 0.98
N LYS A 96 13.25 -9.02 0.04
CA LYS A 96 13.55 -9.01 -1.39
C LYS A 96 12.52 -8.21 -2.14
N THR A 97 12.99 -7.40 -3.08
CA THR A 97 12.18 -6.62 -3.99
C THR A 97 11.92 -7.45 -5.24
N TYR A 98 10.65 -7.72 -5.51
CA TYR A 98 10.21 -8.49 -6.67
C TYR A 98 9.72 -7.54 -7.76
N LYS A 99 10.17 -7.78 -8.99
CA LYS A 99 9.56 -7.16 -10.17
C LYS A 99 8.29 -7.94 -10.53
N ARG A 100 7.14 -7.25 -10.59
CA ARG A 100 5.87 -7.80 -11.07
C ARG A 100 5.56 -7.19 -12.42
N ASN A 101 5.52 -8.04 -13.44
CA ASN A 101 5.13 -7.65 -14.79
C ASN A 101 3.60 -7.60 -14.91
N ILE A 102 3.08 -6.66 -15.69
CA ILE A 102 1.72 -6.76 -16.22
C ILE A 102 1.75 -7.62 -17.50
N TYR A 103 0.87 -8.61 -17.59
CA TYR A 103 0.81 -9.55 -18.71
C TYR A 103 -0.64 -9.85 -19.09
N PHE A 104 -0.83 -10.38 -20.28
CA PHE A 104 -2.16 -10.45 -20.90
C PHE A 104 -3.19 -11.25 -20.09
N ASN A 105 -2.81 -12.37 -19.49
CA ASN A 105 -3.73 -13.15 -18.66
C ASN A 105 -4.23 -12.38 -17.41
N MET A 106 -3.51 -11.36 -16.93
CA MET A 106 -4.04 -10.45 -15.90
C MET A 106 -5.09 -9.50 -16.47
N VAL A 107 -4.92 -9.07 -17.72
CA VAL A 107 -5.77 -8.05 -18.36
C VAL A 107 -7.08 -8.64 -18.87
N LYS A 108 -7.13 -9.91 -19.27
CA LYS A 108 -8.38 -10.60 -19.65
C LYS A 108 -9.52 -10.40 -18.63
N PRO A 109 -9.37 -10.77 -17.34
CA PRO A 109 -10.41 -10.56 -16.34
C PRO A 109 -10.70 -9.08 -16.05
N LEU A 110 -9.75 -8.16 -16.30
CA LEU A 110 -10.01 -6.72 -16.21
C LEU A 110 -10.99 -6.26 -17.30
N ILE A 111 -10.85 -6.78 -18.52
CA ILE A 111 -11.77 -6.45 -19.63
C ILE A 111 -13.15 -7.05 -19.37
N ASP A 112 -13.22 -8.29 -18.86
CA ASP A 112 -14.49 -8.91 -18.49
C ASP A 112 -15.20 -8.13 -17.36
N LEU A 113 -14.44 -7.69 -16.34
CA LEU A 113 -14.95 -6.79 -15.31
C LEU A 113 -15.48 -5.47 -15.90
N TYR A 114 -14.72 -4.84 -16.80
CA TYR A 114 -15.15 -3.62 -17.50
C TYR A 114 -16.49 -3.82 -18.22
N LYS A 115 -16.64 -4.91 -18.98
CA LYS A 115 -17.87 -5.25 -19.69
C LYS A 115 -19.06 -5.46 -18.75
N LYS A 116 -18.85 -6.14 -17.62
CA LYS A 116 -19.91 -6.36 -16.63
C LYS A 116 -20.34 -5.06 -15.95
N THR A 117 -19.38 -4.19 -15.62
CA THR A 117 -19.66 -2.85 -15.10
C THR A 117 -20.43 -2.00 -16.11
N ALA A 118 -20.10 -2.07 -17.40
CA ALA A 118 -20.82 -1.33 -18.45
C ALA A 118 -22.27 -1.81 -18.66
N ASN A 119 -22.53 -3.10 -18.41
CA ASN A 119 -23.86 -3.71 -18.56
C ASN A 119 -24.71 -3.65 -17.28
N ASN A 120 -24.36 -2.80 -16.30
CA ASN A 120 -25.03 -2.69 -15.00
C ASN A 120 -25.18 -4.03 -14.24
N LYS A 121 -24.28 -5.00 -14.48
CA LYS A 121 -24.22 -6.26 -13.74
C LYS A 121 -23.37 -6.11 -12.48
N THR A 122 -23.65 -5.08 -11.70
CA THR A 122 -22.93 -4.73 -10.47
C THR A 122 -23.92 -4.59 -9.32
N ASP A 123 -23.41 -4.61 -8.09
CA ASP A 123 -24.17 -4.09 -6.96
C ASP A 123 -24.37 -2.56 -7.07
N SER A 124 -25.08 -1.98 -6.09
CA SER A 124 -25.34 -0.54 -6.02
C SER A 124 -24.08 0.33 -5.91
N GLU A 125 -22.94 -0.25 -5.55
CA GLU A 125 -21.65 0.42 -5.37
C GLU A 125 -20.68 0.18 -6.54
N GLY A 126 -21.09 -0.61 -7.54
CA GLY A 126 -20.31 -0.94 -8.73
C GLY A 126 -19.38 -2.14 -8.59
N TYR A 127 -19.51 -2.97 -7.54
CA TYR A 127 -18.72 -4.19 -7.37
C TYR A 127 -19.34 -5.39 -8.11
N VAL A 128 -18.47 -6.32 -8.51
CA VAL A 128 -18.80 -7.58 -9.18
C VAL A 128 -18.15 -8.72 -8.41
N SER A 129 -18.89 -9.82 -8.22
CA SER A 129 -18.35 -11.03 -7.61
C SER A 129 -17.23 -11.62 -8.46
N ILE A 130 -16.13 -12.06 -7.84
CA ILE A 130 -15.02 -12.70 -8.53
C ILE A 130 -15.46 -13.96 -9.29
N HIS A 131 -16.50 -14.65 -8.81
CA HIS A 131 -17.04 -15.85 -9.45
C HIS A 131 -17.75 -15.54 -10.78
N ASP A 132 -18.17 -14.30 -10.98
CA ASP A 132 -18.76 -13.87 -12.25
C ASP A 132 -17.70 -13.54 -13.29
N ILE A 133 -16.46 -13.24 -12.87
CA ILE A 133 -15.38 -12.80 -13.75
C ILE A 133 -14.73 -14.02 -14.42
N LYS A 134 -14.66 -14.06 -15.76
CA LYS A 134 -14.05 -15.17 -16.49
C LYS A 134 -12.53 -15.24 -16.28
N ASP A 135 -11.98 -16.46 -16.30
CA ASP A 135 -10.54 -16.76 -16.23
C ASP A 135 -9.79 -16.22 -14.99
N TYR A 136 -10.49 -15.88 -13.89
CA TYR A 136 -9.88 -15.20 -12.75
C TYR A 136 -8.90 -16.07 -11.95
N ALA A 137 -9.13 -17.39 -11.83
CA ALA A 137 -8.50 -18.25 -10.83
C ALA A 137 -6.96 -18.27 -10.87
N ASN A 138 -6.37 -18.17 -12.07
CA ASN A 138 -4.92 -18.22 -12.29
C ASN A 138 -4.35 -16.98 -12.97
N SER A 139 -5.18 -15.95 -13.14
CA SER A 139 -4.82 -14.74 -13.89
C SER A 139 -3.86 -13.82 -13.14
N GLY A 140 -3.77 -13.92 -11.80
CA GLY A 140 -3.15 -12.89 -10.99
C GLY A 140 -3.94 -11.57 -10.92
N PHE A 141 -5.24 -11.60 -11.25
CA PHE A 141 -6.16 -10.45 -11.29
C PHE A 141 -6.04 -9.50 -10.10
N ALA A 142 -6.00 -10.03 -8.87
CA ALA A 142 -5.87 -9.21 -7.66
C ALA A 142 -4.61 -8.31 -7.65
N LYS A 143 -3.56 -8.66 -8.40
CA LYS A 143 -2.35 -7.84 -8.50
C LYS A 143 -2.56 -6.56 -9.31
N LEU A 144 -3.64 -6.45 -10.09
CA LEU A 144 -3.98 -5.20 -10.80
C LEU A 144 -4.27 -4.04 -9.84
N GLN A 145 -4.55 -4.31 -8.57
CA GLN A 145 -4.57 -3.28 -7.51
C GLN A 145 -3.23 -2.53 -7.41
N MET A 146 -2.11 -3.19 -7.71
CA MET A 146 -0.78 -2.56 -7.68
C MET A 146 -0.66 -1.44 -8.72
N TRP A 147 -1.37 -1.56 -9.85
CA TRP A 147 -1.49 -0.52 -10.89
C TRP A 147 -2.66 0.44 -10.66
N GLY A 148 -3.45 0.22 -9.61
CA GLY A 148 -4.64 1.02 -9.30
C GLY A 148 -5.78 0.82 -10.30
N PHE A 149 -5.84 -0.30 -11.03
CA PHE A 149 -6.89 -0.56 -12.02
C PHE A 149 -8.17 -1.18 -11.45
N ILE A 150 -8.07 -1.80 -10.28
CA ILE A 150 -9.21 -2.38 -9.56
C ILE A 150 -9.11 -2.07 -8.07
N ASP A 151 -10.26 -2.06 -7.41
CA ASP A 151 -10.40 -2.00 -5.96
C ASP A 151 -11.15 -3.26 -5.47
N ALA A 152 -10.74 -3.79 -4.32
CA ALA A 152 -11.44 -4.88 -3.65
C ALA A 152 -12.44 -4.28 -2.65
N LYS A 153 -13.63 -4.85 -2.56
CA LYS A 153 -14.58 -4.45 -1.52
C LYS A 153 -14.06 -4.92 -0.15
N PRO A 154 -14.14 -4.07 0.89
CA PRO A 154 -13.83 -4.50 2.25
C PRO A 154 -14.65 -5.72 2.66
N SER A 155 -14.03 -6.64 3.40
CA SER A 155 -14.75 -7.77 4.01
C SER A 155 -15.60 -7.26 5.16
N THR A 156 -16.87 -7.68 5.25
CA THR A 156 -17.73 -7.43 6.41
C THR A 156 -17.27 -8.19 7.66
N ASN A 157 -16.52 -9.29 7.47
CA ASN A 157 -15.91 -10.06 8.55
C ASN A 157 -14.39 -10.26 8.30
N PRO A 158 -13.56 -9.25 8.64
CA PRO A 158 -12.13 -9.27 8.39
C PRO A 158 -11.37 -10.34 9.20
N LYS A 159 -11.97 -10.88 10.28
CA LYS A 159 -11.36 -11.96 11.08
C LYS A 159 -11.34 -13.29 10.33
N VAL A 160 -12.29 -13.50 9.41
CA VAL A 160 -12.48 -14.78 8.71
C VAL A 160 -11.92 -14.73 7.29
N LYS A 161 -12.11 -13.60 6.58
CA LYS A 161 -11.66 -13.45 5.19
C LYS A 161 -10.96 -12.12 4.99
N ARG A 162 -9.81 -12.19 4.30
CA ARG A 162 -9.02 -11.01 3.91
C ARG A 162 -9.76 -10.09 2.93
N THR A 163 -10.60 -10.65 2.06
CA THR A 163 -11.35 -9.92 1.02
C THR A 163 -12.75 -10.52 0.89
N SER A 164 -13.76 -9.72 0.53
CA SER A 164 -15.11 -10.24 0.27
C SER A 164 -15.19 -11.13 -0.98
N GLY A 165 -14.22 -11.00 -1.89
CA GLY A 165 -14.29 -11.62 -3.21
C GLY A 165 -15.01 -10.74 -4.23
N GLU A 166 -15.37 -9.51 -3.88
CA GLU A 166 -16.02 -8.56 -4.79
C GLU A 166 -15.05 -7.48 -5.23
N TRP A 167 -15.10 -7.12 -6.51
CA TRP A 167 -14.12 -6.25 -7.17
C TRP A 167 -14.81 -5.20 -8.02
N ARG A 168 -14.24 -4.00 -8.04
CA ARG A 168 -14.71 -2.89 -8.87
C ARG A 168 -13.57 -2.36 -9.71
N ILE A 169 -13.86 -2.02 -10.96
CA ILE A 169 -12.89 -1.35 -11.84
C ILE A 169 -12.80 0.14 -11.46
N THR A 170 -11.58 0.66 -11.36
CA THR A 170 -11.36 2.09 -11.08
C THR A 170 -11.49 2.92 -12.35
N LYS A 171 -11.46 4.25 -12.23
CA LYS A 171 -11.42 5.15 -13.40
C LYS A 171 -10.19 4.86 -14.27
N GLU A 172 -9.04 4.67 -13.62
CA GLU A 172 -7.76 4.38 -14.27
C GLU A 172 -7.78 3.02 -14.99
N GLY A 173 -8.46 2.03 -14.40
CA GLY A 173 -8.69 0.73 -15.03
C GLY A 173 -9.56 0.86 -16.28
N LYS A 174 -10.63 1.65 -16.24
CA LYS A 174 -11.49 1.92 -17.41
C LYS A 174 -10.71 2.62 -18.52
N GLU A 175 -9.98 3.69 -18.20
CA GLU A 175 -9.15 4.41 -19.17
C GLU A 175 -8.07 3.52 -19.78
N PHE A 176 -7.49 2.60 -19.00
CA PHE A 176 -6.50 1.65 -19.48
C PHE A 176 -7.11 0.65 -20.46
N VAL A 177 -8.28 0.08 -20.12
CA VAL A 177 -9.03 -0.81 -21.02
C VAL A 177 -9.38 -0.07 -22.31
N GLU A 178 -9.93 1.13 -22.23
CA GLU A 178 -10.30 1.95 -23.39
C GLU A 178 -9.10 2.46 -24.23
N GLY A 179 -7.86 2.13 -23.86
CA GLY A 179 -6.65 2.55 -24.56
C GLY A 179 -6.29 4.03 -24.38
N LYS A 180 -6.98 4.75 -23.48
CA LYS A 180 -6.75 6.16 -23.14
C LYS A 180 -5.58 6.33 -22.17
N ARG A 181 -5.21 5.28 -21.44
CA ARG A 181 -4.12 5.26 -20.47
C ARG A 181 -3.13 4.13 -20.75
N LYS A 182 -1.86 4.36 -20.42
CA LYS A 182 -0.81 3.33 -20.42
C LYS A 182 -0.46 2.88 -19.00
N ALA A 183 0.02 1.65 -18.86
CA ALA A 183 0.49 1.05 -17.61
C ALA A 183 2.02 0.95 -17.60
N ILE A 184 2.68 1.21 -16.47
CA ILE A 184 4.10 0.86 -16.34
C ILE A 184 4.29 -0.66 -16.41
N LYS A 185 5.30 -1.13 -17.16
CA LYS A 185 5.54 -2.57 -17.34
C LYS A 185 5.79 -3.32 -16.04
N TYR A 186 6.64 -2.79 -15.15
CA TYR A 186 7.01 -3.46 -13.91
C TYR A 186 6.69 -2.64 -12.66
N MET A 187 5.97 -3.26 -11.73
CA MET A 187 5.84 -2.80 -10.35
C MET A 187 6.93 -3.44 -9.48
N LEU A 188 7.64 -2.64 -8.70
CA LEU A 188 8.58 -3.12 -7.69
C LEU A 188 7.81 -3.36 -6.40
N VAL A 189 7.79 -4.61 -5.94
CA VAL A 189 6.97 -5.04 -4.80
C VAL A 189 7.87 -5.61 -3.70
N ARG A 190 7.71 -5.10 -2.48
CA ARG A 190 8.37 -5.62 -1.28
C ARG A 190 7.32 -5.79 -0.18
N ASN A 191 7.27 -6.95 0.45
CA ASN A 191 6.30 -7.28 1.51
C ASN A 191 4.84 -6.95 1.11
N ASN A 192 4.44 -7.38 -0.10
CA ASN A 192 3.12 -7.10 -0.70
C ASN A 192 2.77 -5.60 -0.85
N ARG A 193 3.76 -4.71 -0.83
CA ARG A 193 3.58 -3.27 -1.05
C ARG A 193 4.38 -2.82 -2.26
N VAL A 194 3.79 -1.95 -3.07
CA VAL A 194 4.49 -1.26 -4.17
C VAL A 194 5.48 -0.27 -3.57
N VAL A 195 6.75 -0.40 -3.94
CA VAL A 195 7.85 0.48 -3.50
C VAL A 195 8.43 1.31 -4.65
N GLY A 196 8.03 1.03 -5.88
CA GLY A 196 8.47 1.78 -7.06
C GLY A 196 8.00 1.15 -8.36
N GLU A 197 8.42 1.77 -9.45
CA GLU A 197 7.99 1.49 -10.81
C GLU A 197 9.23 1.39 -11.72
N ARG A 198 9.20 0.53 -12.74
CA ARG A 198 10.31 0.38 -13.69
C ARG A 198 9.84 -0.07 -15.07
N GLY A 199 10.53 0.41 -16.11
CA GLY A 199 10.36 -0.05 -17.49
C GLY A 199 9.55 0.92 -18.34
N ASN A 200 9.09 0.43 -19.49
CA ASN A 200 8.34 1.26 -20.44
C ASN A 200 6.86 1.32 -20.06
N MET A 201 6.19 2.38 -20.50
CA MET A 201 4.73 2.48 -20.47
C MET A 201 4.14 1.65 -21.62
N LEU A 202 3.21 0.77 -21.30
CA LEU A 202 2.53 -0.12 -22.25
C LEU A 202 1.06 0.25 -22.34
N SER A 203 0.55 0.46 -23.55
CA SER A 203 -0.89 0.40 -23.82
C SER A 203 -1.40 -1.04 -23.73
N ILE A 204 -2.72 -1.20 -23.68
CA ILE A 204 -3.34 -2.53 -23.64
C ILE A 204 -2.96 -3.40 -24.85
N ASN A 205 -2.76 -2.79 -26.02
CA ASN A 205 -2.34 -3.45 -27.26
C ASN A 205 -0.86 -3.90 -27.24
N GLU A 206 -0.03 -3.28 -26.40
CA GLU A 206 1.42 -3.57 -26.32
C GLU A 206 1.74 -4.67 -25.29
N ILE A 207 0.77 -5.09 -24.46
CA ILE A 207 0.98 -6.10 -23.42
C ILE A 207 1.21 -7.49 -24.01
N ASP A 208 0.55 -7.82 -25.12
CA ASP A 208 0.79 -9.06 -25.85
C ASP A 208 0.59 -8.85 -27.36
N LYS A 209 1.70 -8.95 -28.11
CA LYS A 209 1.71 -8.78 -29.56
C LYS A 209 0.91 -9.86 -30.29
N LYS A 210 0.66 -11.01 -29.67
CA LYS A 210 -0.13 -12.09 -30.26
C LYS A 210 -1.62 -11.84 -30.17
N PHE A 211 -2.04 -10.83 -29.42
CA PHE A 211 -3.44 -10.62 -29.09
C PHE A 211 -3.99 -9.35 -29.75
N VAL A 212 -4.96 -9.53 -30.66
CA VAL A 212 -5.60 -8.41 -31.35
C VAL A 212 -6.79 -7.93 -30.51
N TYR A 213 -6.59 -6.81 -29.83
CA TYR A 213 -7.57 -6.25 -28.89
C TYR A 213 -8.95 -5.99 -29.48
N SER A 214 -9.03 -5.62 -30.77
CA SER A 214 -10.30 -5.35 -31.45
C SER A 214 -11.24 -6.55 -31.52
N GLU A 215 -10.75 -7.76 -31.31
CA GLU A 215 -11.57 -8.97 -31.33
C GLU A 215 -12.40 -9.14 -30.05
N ILE A 216 -11.90 -8.66 -28.90
CA ILE A 216 -12.63 -8.84 -27.62
C ILE A 216 -13.94 -8.06 -27.61
N PHE A 217 -14.02 -6.87 -28.22
CA PHE A 217 -15.23 -6.05 -28.14
C PHE A 217 -16.35 -6.52 -29.07
N LYS A 218 -16.09 -7.48 -29.97
CA LYS A 218 -17.09 -7.99 -30.90
C LYS A 218 -17.94 -9.13 -30.32
N SER A 219 -17.56 -9.69 -29.17
CA SER A 219 -18.27 -10.76 -28.45
C SER A 219 -18.99 -10.26 -27.20
#